data_AF-A0A1B9KGK4-F1
#
_entry.id   AF-A0A1B9KGK4-F1
#
_cell.length_a   1.000
_cell.length_b   1.000
_cell.length_c   1.000
_cell.angle_alpha   90.00
_cell.angle_beta   90.00
_cell.angle_gamma   90.00
#
_symmetry.space_group_name_H-M   'P 1'
#
loop_
_entity.id
_entity.type
_entity.pdbx_description
1 polymer ?
#
loop_
_entity_poly.entity_id
_entity_poly.type
_entity_poly.pdbx_seq_one_letter_code
_entity_poly.pdbx_strand_id
1 'polypeptide(L)'
;MLTSNLLNDYQQFSLLTKQMVHLARDQQWDLLLDCQTQYQQLSADLMGDGEITTIKQLANSGQQTILNYIKEILNHQQQLRQLIYDQHTKLGQLIGEKVSQHSHLQDYYQVANLI
;
A
#
# COMPACT_ATOMS: atom_id res chain seq x y z
N MET A 1 -18.72 -23.05 11.28
CA MET A 1 -17.69 -22.19 11.90
C MET A 1 -16.67 -21.67 10.89
N LEU A 2 -16.21 -22.47 9.91
CA LEU A 2 -15.26 -22.04 8.85
C LEU A 2 -15.77 -20.90 7.94
N THR A 3 -17.07 -20.86 7.64
CA THR A 3 -17.67 -19.87 6.74
C THR A 3 -17.74 -18.45 7.30
N SER A 4 -17.78 -18.31 8.63
CA SER A 4 -17.83 -17.01 9.32
C SER A 4 -16.47 -16.33 9.37
N ASN A 5 -15.38 -17.11 9.40
CA ASN A 5 -14.01 -16.58 9.42
C ASN A 5 -13.62 -15.99 8.07
N LEU A 6 -13.84 -16.72 6.97
CA LEU A 6 -13.41 -16.26 5.64
C LEU A 6 -14.03 -14.91 5.23
N LEU A 7 -15.32 -14.71 5.52
CA LEU A 7 -15.99 -13.43 5.23
C LEU A 7 -15.38 -12.28 6.05
N ASN A 8 -15.09 -12.55 7.32
CA ASN A 8 -14.45 -11.58 8.21
C ASN A 8 -13.03 -11.27 7.73
N ASP A 9 -12.27 -12.26 7.25
CA ASP A 9 -10.90 -12.06 6.79
C ASP A 9 -10.85 -11.18 5.54
N TYR A 10 -11.77 -11.41 4.58
CA TYR A 10 -11.93 -10.53 3.41
C TYR A 10 -12.38 -9.11 3.80
N GLN A 11 -13.28 -8.98 4.78
CA GLN A 11 -13.70 -7.67 5.29
C GLN A 11 -12.54 -6.92 5.93
N GLN A 12 -11.77 -7.57 6.80
CA GLN A 12 -10.60 -6.99 7.47
C GLN A 12 -9.55 -6.57 6.45
N PHE A 13 -9.31 -7.39 5.44
CA PHE A 13 -8.35 -7.05 4.39
C PHE A 13 -8.83 -5.89 3.51
N SER A 14 -10.13 -5.83 3.17
CA SER A 14 -10.70 -4.66 2.47
C SER A 14 -10.56 -3.39 3.31
N LEU A 15 -10.82 -3.46 4.62
CA LEU A 15 -10.66 -2.32 5.52
C LEU A 15 -9.20 -1.85 5.62
N LEU A 16 -8.26 -2.78 5.77
CA LEU A 16 -6.83 -2.46 5.84
C LEU A 16 -6.35 -1.80 4.55
N THR A 17 -6.68 -2.36 3.38
CA THR A 17 -6.27 -1.78 2.10
C THR A 17 -6.86 -0.40 1.88
N LYS A 18 -8.10 -0.16 2.33
CA LYS A 18 -8.72 1.16 2.34
C LYS A 18 -7.98 2.14 3.24
N GLN A 19 -7.64 1.72 4.46
CA GLN A 19 -6.86 2.53 5.40
C GLN A 19 -5.51 2.91 4.81
N MET A 20 -4.80 1.97 4.19
CA MET A 20 -3.52 2.22 3.52
C MET A 20 -3.65 3.27 2.42
N VAL A 21 -4.72 3.23 1.61
CA VAL A 21 -4.97 4.28 0.61
C VAL A 21 -5.18 5.66 1.25
N HIS A 22 -5.91 5.73 2.38
CA HIS A 22 -6.08 7.00 3.11
C HIS A 22 -4.74 7.52 3.65
N LEU A 23 -3.94 6.67 4.31
CA LEU A 23 -2.62 7.04 4.81
C LEU A 23 -1.70 7.56 3.68
N ALA A 24 -1.69 6.89 2.53
CA ALA A 24 -0.91 7.31 1.37
C ALA A 24 -1.37 8.66 0.79
N ARG A 25 -2.68 8.91 0.73
CA ARG A 25 -3.23 10.21 0.29
C ARG A 25 -2.86 11.35 1.24
N ASP A 26 -2.87 11.06 2.54
CA ASP A 26 -2.51 12.01 3.59
C ASP A 26 -0.99 12.12 3.78
N GLN A 27 -0.20 11.46 2.91
CA GLN A 27 1.27 11.43 2.94
C GLN A 27 1.85 10.91 4.28
N GLN A 28 1.09 10.11 5.00
CA GLN A 28 1.50 9.46 6.26
C GLN A 28 2.27 8.17 5.95
N TRP A 29 3.43 8.33 5.29
CA TRP A 29 4.22 7.20 4.76
C TRP A 29 4.78 6.28 5.85
N ASP A 30 5.15 6.81 7.01
CA ASP A 30 5.65 5.99 8.12
C ASP A 30 4.55 5.07 8.66
N LEU A 31 3.34 5.61 8.89
CA LEU A 31 2.18 4.82 9.31
C LEU A 31 1.74 3.82 8.24
N LEU A 32 1.91 4.15 6.95
CA LEU A 32 1.66 3.22 5.86
C LEU A 32 2.62 2.02 5.92
N LEU A 33 3.90 2.24 6.26
CA LEU A 33 4.89 1.18 6.42
C LEU A 33 4.58 0.30 7.63
N ASP A 34 4.07 0.87 8.72
CA ASP A 34 3.62 0.09 9.89
C ASP A 34 2.51 -0.90 9.53
N CYS A 35 1.64 -0.58 8.55
CA CYS A 35 0.60 -1.49 8.05
C CYS A 35 1.15 -2.66 7.22
N GLN A 36 2.42 -2.62 6.77
CA GLN A 36 2.97 -3.59 5.82
C GLN A 36 2.95 -5.03 6.37
N THR A 37 3.34 -5.21 7.63
CA THR A 37 3.36 -6.54 8.26
C THR A 37 1.94 -7.11 8.35
N GLN A 38 0.96 -6.31 8.76
CA GLN A 38 -0.43 -6.75 8.84
C GLN A 38 -1.01 -7.09 7.46
N TYR A 39 -0.66 -6.30 6.44
CA TYR A 39 -1.06 -6.54 5.06
C TYR A 39 -0.51 -7.88 4.54
N GLN A 40 0.77 -8.16 4.79
CA GLN A 40 1.40 -9.41 4.38
C GLN A 40 0.77 -10.62 5.06
N GLN A 41 0.48 -10.51 6.37
CA GLN A 41 -0.16 -11.55 7.14
C GLN A 41 -1.56 -11.88 6.59
N LEU A 42 -2.44 -10.88 6.50
CA LEU A 42 -3.81 -11.08 5.98
C LEU A 42 -3.82 -11.60 4.55
N SER A 43 -2.88 -11.15 3.72
CA SER A 43 -2.75 -11.67 2.35
C SER A 43 -2.33 -13.14 2.31
N ALA A 44 -1.44 -13.57 3.22
CA ALA A 44 -1.01 -14.95 3.30
C ALA A 44 -2.13 -15.85 3.83
N ASP A 45 -2.84 -15.39 4.87
CA ASP A 45 -3.96 -16.12 5.47
C ASP A 45 -5.09 -16.33 4.46
N LEU A 46 -5.43 -15.31 3.68
CA LEU A 46 -6.42 -15.44 2.60
C LEU A 46 -5.97 -16.35 1.44
N MET A 47 -4.67 -16.46 1.18
CA MET A 47 -4.16 -17.43 0.21
C MET A 47 -4.20 -18.87 0.74
N GLY A 48 -4.07 -19.06 2.05
CA GLY A 48 -4.16 -20.38 2.71
C GLY A 48 -5.60 -20.86 2.90
N ASP A 49 -6.46 -20.03 3.47
CA ASP A 49 -7.83 -20.39 3.88
C ASP A 49 -8.88 -20.05 2.81
N GLY A 50 -8.56 -19.12 1.89
CA GLY A 50 -9.44 -18.64 0.82
C GLY A 50 -9.46 -19.52 -0.42
N GLU A 51 -9.38 -20.84 -0.26
CA GLU A 51 -9.54 -21.75 -1.40
C GLU A 51 -10.89 -21.52 -2.09
N ILE A 52 -10.88 -21.50 -3.43
CA ILE A 52 -12.07 -21.35 -4.29
C ILE A 52 -13.17 -22.35 -3.89
N THR A 53 -12.78 -23.52 -3.40
CA THR A 53 -13.68 -24.57 -2.89
C THR A 53 -14.48 -24.11 -1.67
N THR A 54 -13.84 -23.44 -0.71
CA THR A 54 -14.46 -22.88 0.50
C THR A 54 -15.45 -21.76 0.15
N ILE A 55 -15.09 -20.90 -0.81
CA ILE A 55 -15.98 -19.84 -1.29
C ILE A 55 -17.22 -20.44 -1.98
N LYS A 56 -17.05 -21.48 -2.80
CA LYS A 56 -18.16 -22.17 -3.49
C LYS A 56 -19.15 -22.85 -2.54
N GLN A 57 -18.72 -23.20 -1.32
CA GLN A 57 -19.58 -23.80 -0.30
C GLN A 57 -20.45 -22.78 0.45
N LEU A 58 -20.19 -21.47 0.30
CA LEU A 58 -21.01 -20.42 0.90
C LEU A 58 -22.35 -20.27 0.19
N ALA A 59 -23.36 -19.80 0.92
CA ALA A 59 -24.60 -19.32 0.31
C ALA A 59 -24.32 -18.18 -0.70
N ASN A 60 -25.16 -18.06 -1.72
CA ASN A 60 -24.99 -17.08 -2.81
C ASN A 60 -24.75 -15.64 -2.32
N SER A 61 -25.39 -15.23 -1.21
CA SER A 61 -25.18 -13.91 -0.60
C SER A 61 -23.77 -13.73 -0.01
N GLY A 62 -23.22 -14.77 0.61
CA GLY A 62 -21.84 -14.77 1.12
C GLY A 62 -20.82 -14.69 0.00
N GLN A 63 -21.05 -15.43 -1.09
CA GLN A 63 -20.20 -15.38 -2.28
C GLN A 63 -20.19 -13.99 -2.92
N GLN A 64 -21.36 -13.37 -3.11
CA GLN A 64 -21.45 -12.01 -3.65
C GLN A 64 -20.74 -10.98 -2.77
N THR A 65 -20.83 -11.13 -1.45
CA THR A 65 -20.16 -10.23 -0.50
C THR A 65 -18.64 -10.36 -0.60
N ILE A 66 -18.11 -11.58 -0.63
CA ILE A 66 -16.67 -11.83 -0.83
C ILE A 66 -16.20 -11.27 -2.18
N LEU A 67 -16.95 -11.47 -3.26
CA LEU A 67 -16.61 -10.91 -4.57
C LEU A 67 -16.57 -9.38 -4.56
N ASN A 68 -17.44 -8.73 -3.79
CA ASN A 68 -17.39 -7.29 -3.62
C ASN A 68 -16.13 -6.86 -2.85
N TYR A 69 -15.79 -7.52 -1.75
CA TYR A 69 -14.54 -7.25 -1.03
C TYR A 69 -13.31 -7.44 -1.91
N ILE A 70 -13.25 -8.51 -2.72
CA ILE A 70 -12.15 -8.74 -3.66
C ILE A 70 -12.02 -7.56 -4.63
N LYS A 71 -13.13 -7.07 -5.20
CA LYS A 71 -13.11 -5.91 -6.10
C LYS A 71 -12.61 -4.65 -5.40
N GLU A 72 -13.04 -4.41 -4.17
CA GLU A 72 -12.58 -3.28 -3.37
C GLU A 72 -11.08 -3.36 -3.07
N ILE A 73 -10.61 -4.51 -2.61
CA ILE A 73 -9.18 -4.77 -2.34
C ILE A 73 -8.33 -4.50 -3.59
N LEU A 74 -8.72 -5.04 -4.74
CA LEU A 74 -7.99 -4.84 -6.00
C LEU A 74 -7.96 -3.35 -6.41
N ASN A 75 -9.09 -2.66 -6.27
CA ASN A 75 -9.18 -1.23 -6.56
C ASN A 75 -8.28 -0.40 -5.62
N HIS A 76 -8.31 -0.69 -4.32
CA HIS A 76 -7.44 -0.02 -3.34
C HIS A 76 -5.96 -0.29 -3.62
N GLN A 77 -5.58 -1.52 -3.95
CA GLN A 77 -4.20 -1.88 -4.33
C GLN A 77 -3.72 -1.13 -5.58
N GLN A 78 -4.59 -0.97 -6.59
CA GLN A 78 -4.27 -0.20 -7.78
C GLN A 78 -4.03 1.29 -7.44
N GLN A 79 -4.91 1.89 -6.64
CA GLN A 79 -4.75 3.27 -6.19
C GLN A 79 -3.47 3.45 -5.37
N LEU A 80 -3.20 2.53 -4.44
CA LEU A 80 -2.01 2.58 -3.60
C LEU A 80 -0.73 2.50 -4.43
N ARG A 81 -0.69 1.63 -5.44
CA ARG A 81 0.45 1.52 -6.37
C ARG A 81 0.74 2.83 -7.09
N GLN A 82 -0.31 3.51 -7.57
CA GLN A 82 -0.17 4.80 -8.23
C GLN A 82 0.41 5.85 -7.27
N LEU A 83 -0.13 5.95 -6.06
CA LEU A 83 0.33 6.91 -5.04
C LEU A 83 1.79 6.68 -4.63
N ILE A 84 2.18 5.42 -4.44
CA ILE A 84 3.56 5.05 -4.11
C ILE A 84 4.50 5.39 -5.27
N TYR A 85 4.11 5.13 -6.52
CA TYR A 85 4.90 5.48 -7.69
C TYR A 85 5.13 7.00 -7.80
N ASP A 86 4.07 7.79 -7.64
CA ASP A 86 4.14 9.25 -7.69
C ASP A 86 5.05 9.79 -6.57
N GLN A 87 4.95 9.22 -5.37
CA GLN A 87 5.81 9.58 -4.24
C GLN A 87 7.28 9.23 -4.50
N HIS A 88 7.59 8.05 -5.04
CA HIS A 88 8.95 7.69 -5.40
C HIS A 88 9.54 8.61 -6.47
N THR A 89 8.74 8.98 -7.47
CA THR A 89 9.13 9.94 -8.51
C THR A 89 9.48 11.29 -7.90
N LYS A 90 8.62 11.81 -7.01
CA LYS A 90 8.85 13.07 -6.29
C LYS A 90 10.11 13.03 -5.42
N LEU A 91 10.31 11.95 -4.68
CA LEU A 91 11.52 11.78 -3.86
C LEU A 91 12.78 11.74 -4.72
N GLY A 92 12.74 11.04 -5.87
CA GLY A 92 13.86 11.00 -6.81
C GLY A 92 14.24 12.40 -7.33
N GLN A 93 13.24 13.22 -7.68
CA GLN A 93 13.47 14.61 -8.10
C GLN A 93 14.10 15.45 -6.97
N LEU A 94 13.53 15.39 -5.76
CA LEU A 94 14.04 16.15 -4.61
C LEU A 94 15.47 15.77 -4.23
N ILE A 95 15.81 14.48 -4.29
CA ILE A 95 17.18 14.00 -4.04
C ILE A 95 18.12 14.56 -5.11
N GLY A 96 17.73 14.52 -6.39
CA GLY A 96 18.53 15.08 -7.49
C GLY A 96 18.78 16.59 -7.32
N GLU A 97 17.73 17.34 -6.97
CA GLU A 97 17.84 18.79 -6.70
C GLU A 97 18.79 19.08 -5.54
N LYS A 98 18.67 18.35 -4.42
CA LYS A 98 19.54 18.51 -3.24
C LYS A 98 21.00 18.22 -3.57
N VAL A 99 21.28 17.19 -4.36
CA VAL A 99 22.65 16.85 -4.78
C VAL A 99 23.24 17.95 -5.66
N SER A 100 22.47 18.45 -6.63
CA SER A 100 22.91 19.57 -7.49
C SER A 100 23.17 20.84 -6.68
N GLN A 101 22.27 21.19 -5.75
CA GLN A 101 22.47 22.33 -4.85
C GLN A 101 23.75 22.19 -4.02
N HIS A 102 24.02 20.99 -3.47
CA HIS A 102 25.23 20.74 -2.71
C HIS A 102 26.49 20.91 -3.54
N SER A 103 26.50 20.39 -4.77
CA SER A 103 27.62 20.56 -5.72
C SER A 103 27.90 22.04 -5.99
N HIS A 104 26.86 22.81 -6.31
CA HIS A 104 27.02 24.25 -6.58
C HIS A 104 27.56 25.01 -5.36
N LEU A 105 27.05 24.72 -4.15
CA LEU A 105 27.57 25.32 -2.93
C LEU A 105 29.05 24.98 -2.71
N GLN A 106 29.45 23.73 -2.94
CA GLN A 106 30.84 23.30 -2.83
C GLN A 106 31.73 24.05 -3.83
N ASP A 107 31.29 24.21 -5.08
CA ASP A 107 32.00 24.98 -6.11
C ASP A 107 32.17 26.45 -5.68
N TYR A 108 31.12 27.08 -5.14
CA TYR A 108 31.20 28.43 -4.59
C TYR A 108 32.20 28.55 -3.44
N TYR A 109 32.21 27.60 -2.49
CA TYR A 109 33.18 27.58 -1.42
C TYR A 109 34.62 27.43 -1.93
N GLN A 110 34.84 26.59 -2.94
CA GLN A 110 36.15 26.44 -3.55
C GLN A 110 36.62 27.74 -4.21
N VAL A 111 35.75 28.41 -4.98
CA VAL A 111 36.09 29.70 -5.58
C VAL A 111 36.35 30.77 -4.52
N ALA A 112 35.53 30.85 -3.48
CA ALA A 112 35.71 31.82 -2.40
C ALA A 112 37.03 31.63 -1.62
N ASN A 113 37.50 30.38 -1.47
CA ASN A 113 38.79 30.08 -0.81
C ASN A 113 40.01 30.34 -1.69
N LEU A 114 39.83 30.67 -2.97
CA LEU A 114 40.89 31.03 -3.91
C LEU A 114 41.09 32.55 -4.05
N ILE A 115 40.25 33.36 -3.39
CA ILE A 115 40.27 34.83 -3.37
C ILE A 115 40.78 35.30 -2.00
#